data_AF-A0A8J5G2P7-F1
#
_entry.id   AF-A0A8J5G2P7-F1
#
_cell.length_a   1.000
_cell.length_b   1.000
_cell.length_c   1.000
_cell.angle_alpha   90.00
_cell.angle_beta   90.00
_cell.angle_gamma   90.00
#
_symmetry.space_group_name_H-M   'P 1'
#
loop_
_entity.id
_entity.type
_entity.pdbx_description
1 polymer ?
#
loop_
_entity_poly.entity_id
_entity_poly.type
_entity_poly.pdbx_seq_one_letter_code
_entity_poly.pdbx_strand_id
1 'polypeptide(L)'
;MERLIAGPSFKVRVPISISSAVNRAHCLSLRRGFMELAIPGGRTPVPLRCVKWDEGNTDEQATLTYQSEEFINAVEVREWECGKSLNDIAAKQGITIRRNYHSGYGSKGTTIEKDPPRNILEQIIWDKEVEVAQYKEAIPLETLKKNMENAPPARDFFGALRESYLRTGLPALIAEVKKASPSKGVLREDFDPVEIAKAYEKNGAACLSILTDKKYFQGGFENLEVVRKAGVQCPLLCKEFVIDSWQIYYARSKGADAILLIAAVLPDVDIKYMTLICRELGLTVIVEVHNERELDRVLKIDGIQLIGINNRNLETFEVDISNTKKLLEGERGQLVRQKGIKVVGESGLFTPLDISYVHDAGVRVVLVGESLIKQADPGKAIAGLFGKDISK
;
A
#
# COMPACT_ATOMS: atom_id res chain seq x y z
N MET A 1 41.72 -0.90 9.17
CA MET A 1 42.12 -2.30 9.40
C MET A 1 40.90 -3.18 9.20
N GLU A 2 40.90 -3.92 8.10
CA GLU A 2 39.85 -4.85 7.70
C GLU A 2 39.92 -6.13 8.51
N ARG A 3 38.76 -6.68 8.88
CA ARG A 3 38.62 -8.12 9.11
C ARG A 3 37.40 -8.62 8.35
N LEU A 4 37.69 -9.44 7.34
CA LEU A 4 36.76 -10.28 6.60
C LEU A 4 36.47 -11.54 7.41
N ILE A 5 35.19 -11.83 7.66
CA ILE A 5 34.73 -13.20 7.90
C ILE A 5 33.57 -13.43 6.92
N ALA A 6 33.72 -14.47 6.11
CA ALA A 6 32.84 -14.82 5.00
C ALA A 6 31.73 -15.79 5.46
N GLY A 7 30.51 -15.54 4.97
CA GLY A 7 29.34 -16.42 5.03
C GLY A 7 28.25 -15.88 4.07
N PRO A 8 27.43 -16.74 3.43
CA PRO A 8 26.50 -16.30 2.40
C PRO A 8 25.22 -15.79 3.08
N SER A 9 25.16 -14.49 3.33
CA SER A 9 23.95 -13.83 3.82
C SER A 9 23.97 -12.38 3.35
N PHE A 10 22.86 -11.97 2.75
CA PHE A 10 22.66 -10.67 2.09
C PHE A 10 23.19 -9.51 2.94
N LYS A 11 24.12 -8.73 2.36
CA LYS A 11 24.62 -7.48 2.95
C LYS A 11 23.76 -6.32 2.45
N VAL A 12 22.96 -5.71 3.33
CA VAL A 12 22.42 -4.37 3.09
C VAL A 12 23.44 -3.36 3.61
N ARG A 13 24.11 -2.63 2.70
CA ARG A 13 24.87 -1.43 3.04
C ARG A 13 23.89 -0.27 3.13
N VAL A 14 23.71 0.30 4.31
CA VAL A 14 23.05 1.60 4.47
C VAL A 14 24.11 2.69 4.26
N PRO A 15 24.01 3.56 3.23
CA PRO A 15 24.90 4.70 3.11
C PRO A 15 24.46 5.77 4.11
N ILE A 16 25.23 5.96 5.18
CA ILE A 16 25.10 7.12 6.06
C ILE A 16 25.88 8.27 5.42
N SER A 17 25.19 9.12 4.67
CA SER A 17 25.71 10.40 4.21
C SER A 17 25.48 11.46 5.31
N ILE A 18 26.49 11.72 6.14
CA ILE A 18 26.47 12.86 7.06
C ILE A 18 26.81 14.11 6.26
N SER A 19 25.80 14.86 5.84
CA SER A 19 25.98 16.23 5.37
C SER A 19 26.11 17.15 6.59
N SER A 20 27.34 17.49 6.94
CA SER A 20 27.67 18.52 7.93
C SER A 20 27.35 19.91 7.38
N ALA A 21 26.22 20.49 7.76
CA ALA A 21 25.97 21.93 7.60
C ALA A 21 24.86 22.43 8.52
N VAL A 22 25.17 22.75 9.77
CA VAL A 22 24.39 23.78 10.51
C VAL A 22 25.36 24.69 11.25
N ASN A 23 25.34 25.95 10.80
CA ASN A 23 26.10 27.08 11.31
C ASN A 23 25.66 27.48 12.72
N ARG A 24 26.62 28.10 13.43
CA ARG A 24 26.45 28.87 14.66
C ARG A 24 25.38 29.95 14.48
N ALA A 25 24.53 30.18 15.49
CA ALA A 25 24.60 31.36 16.37
C ALA A 25 23.30 31.59 17.18
N HIS A 26 23.50 32.23 18.34
CA HIS A 26 22.55 32.95 19.21
C HIS A 26 21.73 32.20 20.27
N CYS A 27 22.39 32.13 21.42
CA CYS A 27 21.85 32.26 22.78
C CYS A 27 20.91 33.47 22.93
N LEU A 28 19.78 33.30 23.64
CA LEU A 28 19.23 34.27 24.60
C LEU A 28 18.09 33.63 25.42
N SER A 29 18.22 33.79 26.73
CA SER A 29 17.29 33.39 27.79
C SER A 29 15.95 34.13 27.72
N LEU A 30 14.89 33.55 28.31
CA LEU A 30 14.12 34.20 29.40
C LEU A 30 13.12 33.23 30.06
N ARG A 31 13.00 33.39 31.38
CA ARG A 31 12.17 32.61 32.30
C ARG A 31 10.73 33.17 32.40
N ARG A 32 9.87 32.33 33.01
CA ARG A 32 8.71 32.61 33.90
C ARG A 32 7.30 32.52 33.26
N GLY A 33 6.46 31.76 33.96
CA GLY A 33 5.06 32.13 34.19
C GLY A 33 4.08 30.96 34.19
N PHE A 34 3.94 30.23 35.30
CA PHE A 34 2.73 29.47 35.60
C PHE A 34 1.61 30.43 36.03
N MET A 35 0.39 30.21 35.53
CA MET A 35 -0.82 30.71 36.18
C MET A 35 -1.97 29.72 35.93
N GLU A 36 -2.42 29.07 37.01
CA GLU A 36 -3.66 28.30 37.12
C GLU A 36 -4.88 29.23 37.21
N LEU A 37 -6.02 28.80 36.67
CA LEU A 37 -7.36 29.19 37.09
C LEU A 37 -8.34 28.04 36.81
N ALA A 38 -9.29 27.85 37.72
CA ALA A 38 -10.02 26.61 37.93
C ALA A 38 -11.56 26.83 38.04
N ILE A 39 -12.34 25.81 37.62
CA ILE A 39 -13.68 25.33 38.13
C ILE A 39 -14.96 26.13 37.71
N PRO A 40 -16.24 25.61 37.69
CA PRO A 40 -16.87 24.25 37.61
C PRO A 40 -18.07 24.06 36.60
N GLY A 41 -18.39 22.79 36.26
CA GLY A 41 -19.72 22.13 36.49
C GLY A 41 -20.95 22.33 35.57
N GLY A 42 -21.52 21.21 35.04
CA GLY A 42 -22.93 21.07 34.62
C GLY A 42 -23.25 20.03 33.51
N ARG A 43 -24.07 19.00 33.81
CA ARG A 43 -24.70 18.04 32.84
C ARG A 43 -26.15 18.52 32.55
N THR A 44 -26.80 18.39 31.37
CA THR A 44 -27.29 17.22 30.58
C THR A 44 -27.83 17.70 29.17
N PRO A 45 -28.60 16.94 28.36
CA PRO A 45 -28.20 16.10 27.22
C PRO A 45 -28.61 16.58 25.78
N VAL A 46 -27.88 16.05 24.78
CA VAL A 46 -28.04 15.86 23.30
C VAL A 46 -29.16 16.58 22.50
N PRO A 47 -28.84 17.06 21.28
CA PRO A 47 -29.38 16.40 20.08
C PRO A 47 -28.29 16.08 19.03
N LEU A 48 -28.49 14.97 18.31
CA LEU A 48 -27.71 14.54 17.14
C LEU A 48 -27.62 15.68 16.13
N ARG A 49 -26.40 16.22 15.96
CA ARG A 49 -26.11 17.27 14.98
C ARG A 49 -25.29 16.65 13.86
N CYS A 50 -25.81 16.74 12.63
CA CYS A 50 -25.03 16.51 11.41
C CYS A 50 -23.71 17.28 11.51
N VAL A 51 -22.58 16.57 11.46
CA VAL A 51 -21.27 17.19 11.48
C VAL A 51 -21.04 17.76 10.08
N LYS A 52 -21.32 19.06 9.95
CA LYS A 52 -20.76 19.88 8.88
C LYS A 52 -19.25 19.79 8.96
N TRP A 53 -18.65 19.66 7.79
CA TRP A 53 -17.24 19.89 7.55
C TRP A 53 -16.91 21.31 7.96
N ASP A 54 -16.07 21.48 8.98
CA ASP A 54 -15.42 22.78 9.19
C ASP A 54 -14.09 22.77 8.46
N GLU A 55 -13.99 23.74 7.55
CA GLU A 55 -12.81 24.16 6.82
C GLU A 55 -11.82 24.81 7.80
N GLY A 56 -10.62 24.27 7.85
CA GLY A 56 -9.47 24.85 8.53
C GLY A 56 -8.25 24.70 7.63
N ASN A 57 -8.04 25.71 6.81
CA ASN A 57 -6.87 25.90 5.97
C ASN A 57 -5.58 25.81 6.79
N THR A 58 -4.80 24.76 6.57
CA THR A 58 -3.33 24.84 6.59
C THR A 58 -2.83 23.88 5.52
N ASP A 59 -2.22 24.43 4.48
CA ASP A 59 -1.16 23.77 3.73
C ASP A 59 -0.01 23.45 4.70
N GLU A 60 -0.21 22.44 5.54
CA GLU A 60 0.89 21.69 6.13
C GLU A 60 0.99 20.41 5.31
N GLN A 61 1.92 20.42 4.34
CA GLN A 61 2.70 19.21 4.13
C GLN A 61 3.26 18.85 5.51
N ALA A 62 2.55 17.98 6.24
CA ALA A 62 3.01 17.41 7.49
C ALA A 62 4.32 16.69 7.15
N THR A 63 5.42 17.42 7.34
CA THR A 63 6.76 16.91 7.16
C THR A 63 6.98 16.03 8.38
N LEU A 64 6.45 14.80 8.33
CA LEU A 64 6.75 13.77 9.30
C LEU A 64 8.24 13.47 9.16
N THR A 65 9.07 14.22 9.87
CA THR A 65 10.47 13.88 10.06
C THR A 65 10.51 12.59 10.86
N TYR A 66 10.53 11.46 10.15
CA TYR A 66 11.05 10.22 10.70
C TYR A 66 12.49 10.49 11.09
N GLN A 67 12.73 10.62 12.38
CA GLN A 67 14.10 10.61 12.86
C GLN A 67 14.63 9.21 12.57
N SER A 68 15.77 9.11 11.91
CA SER A 68 16.47 7.83 11.65
C SER A 68 16.61 6.98 12.92
N GLU A 69 16.58 7.62 14.09
CA GLU A 69 16.56 7.00 15.41
C GLU A 69 15.30 6.17 15.70
N GLU A 70 14.11 6.51 15.20
CA GLU A 70 12.89 5.69 15.38
C GLU A 70 12.96 4.37 14.62
N PHE A 71 13.62 4.36 13.46
CA PHE A 71 13.83 3.13 12.67
C PHE A 71 14.88 2.22 13.33
N ILE A 72 16.00 2.79 13.79
CA ILE A 72 17.05 2.05 14.52
C ILE A 72 16.53 1.51 15.86
N ASN A 73 15.65 2.26 16.53
CA ASN A 73 15.08 1.86 17.82
C ASN A 73 13.81 1.00 17.71
N ALA A 74 13.35 0.68 16.49
CA ALA A 74 12.21 -0.19 16.29
C ALA A 74 12.46 -1.54 17.00
N VAL A 75 11.45 -2.04 17.71
CA VAL A 75 11.55 -3.28 18.49
C VAL A 75 12.02 -4.43 17.60
N GLU A 76 11.58 -4.43 16.34
CA GLU A 76 11.94 -5.42 15.33
C GLU A 76 13.44 -5.38 14.95
N VAL A 77 14.04 -4.17 14.87
CA VAL A 77 15.47 -4.01 14.62
C VAL A 77 16.28 -4.49 15.80
N ARG A 78 15.86 -4.17 17.04
CA ARG A 78 16.48 -4.70 18.26
C ARG A 78 16.31 -6.22 18.40
N GLU A 79 15.17 -6.76 17.99
CA GLU A 79 14.93 -8.20 17.97
C GLU A 79 15.83 -8.92 16.96
N TRP A 80 16.07 -8.30 15.80
CA TRP A 80 17.01 -8.79 14.79
C TRP A 80 18.46 -8.69 15.27
N GLU A 81 18.86 -7.56 15.88
CA GLU A 81 20.18 -7.37 16.49
C GLU A 81 20.45 -8.35 17.64
N CYS A 82 19.40 -8.76 18.36
CA CYS A 82 19.44 -9.82 19.38
C CYS A 82 19.43 -11.25 18.80
N GLY A 83 19.54 -11.40 17.48
CA GLY A 83 19.72 -12.69 16.81
C GLY A 83 18.43 -13.44 16.43
N LYS A 84 17.24 -12.82 16.52
CA LYS A 84 16.01 -13.43 16.00
C LYS A 84 16.00 -13.35 14.48
N SER A 85 15.53 -14.41 13.83
CA SER A 85 15.37 -14.40 12.37
C SER A 85 14.20 -13.51 11.97
N LEU A 86 14.22 -12.97 10.74
CA LEU A 86 13.09 -12.23 10.18
C LEU A 86 11.79 -13.07 10.17
N ASN A 87 11.94 -14.40 10.08
CA ASN A 87 10.82 -15.34 10.15
C ASN A 87 10.20 -15.40 11.55
N ASP A 88 11.00 -15.32 12.61
CA ASP A 88 10.50 -15.30 13.99
C ASP A 88 9.72 -14.01 14.26
N ILE A 89 10.21 -12.89 13.73
CA ILE A 89 9.53 -11.58 13.81
C ILE A 89 8.20 -11.64 13.05
N ALA A 90 8.22 -12.13 11.81
CA ALA A 90 7.03 -12.31 10.98
C ALA A 90 5.99 -13.24 11.64
N ALA A 91 6.44 -14.36 12.22
CA ALA A 91 5.56 -15.32 12.90
C ALA A 91 4.86 -14.71 14.13
N LYS A 92 5.57 -13.91 14.93
CA LYS A 92 4.97 -13.16 16.06
C LYS A 92 3.94 -12.14 15.60
N GLN A 93 4.12 -11.59 14.40
CA GLN A 93 3.17 -10.69 13.76
C GLN A 93 2.02 -11.44 13.06
N GLY A 94 2.03 -12.77 13.06
CA GLY A 94 0.99 -13.62 12.47
C GLY A 94 1.16 -13.86 10.99
N ILE A 95 2.27 -13.41 10.43
CA ILE A 95 2.62 -13.65 9.04
C ILE A 95 3.10 -15.08 8.94
N THR A 96 2.33 -15.89 8.22
CA THR A 96 2.68 -17.29 7.97
C THR A 96 2.97 -17.56 6.49
N ILE A 97 2.85 -16.55 5.63
CA ILE A 97 3.02 -16.64 4.18
C ILE A 97 4.49 -16.78 3.77
N ARG A 98 5.40 -16.10 4.47
CA ARG A 98 6.85 -16.12 4.18
C ARG A 98 7.62 -17.16 5.00
N ARG A 99 7.06 -18.35 5.18
CA ARG A 99 7.77 -19.41 5.91
C ARG A 99 8.92 -19.91 5.04
N ASN A 100 10.15 -19.65 5.47
CA ASN A 100 11.30 -20.38 4.91
C ASN A 100 11.15 -21.85 5.29
N TYR A 101 11.35 -22.70 4.28
CA TYR A 101 11.80 -24.08 4.37
C TYR A 101 12.40 -24.40 5.75
N HIS A 102 11.80 -25.35 6.47
CA HIS A 102 12.42 -25.90 7.68
C HIS A 102 13.73 -26.60 7.28
N SER A 103 14.83 -25.83 7.22
CA SER A 103 16.18 -26.38 7.17
C SER A 103 16.57 -26.83 8.59
N GLY A 104 15.92 -27.87 9.08
CA GLY A 104 16.51 -28.69 10.12
C GLY A 104 17.65 -29.49 9.49
N TYR A 105 18.88 -29.30 9.96
CA TYR A 105 20.03 -30.12 9.58
C TYR A 105 19.74 -31.60 9.90
N GLY A 106 19.30 -32.35 8.88
CA GLY A 106 19.32 -33.80 8.87
C GLY A 106 20.61 -34.26 8.22
N SER A 107 21.53 -34.84 9.00
CA SER A 107 22.69 -35.50 8.44
C SER A 107 22.26 -36.59 7.46
N LYS A 108 22.88 -36.61 6.27
CA LYS A 108 22.87 -37.67 5.25
C LYS A 108 21.60 -37.77 4.36
N GLY A 109 21.74 -37.26 3.14
CA GLY A 109 21.47 -38.06 1.94
C GLY A 109 20.02 -38.29 1.52
N THR A 110 19.05 -37.54 2.03
CA THR A 110 17.66 -37.62 1.55
C THR A 110 17.26 -36.33 0.84
N THR A 111 16.69 -36.47 -0.36
CA THR A 111 15.97 -35.42 -1.07
C THR A 111 14.84 -34.96 -0.16
N ILE A 112 14.96 -33.78 0.45
CA ILE A 112 13.96 -33.27 1.37
C ILE A 112 12.77 -32.78 0.52
N GLU A 113 11.65 -33.49 0.62
CA GLU A 113 10.36 -33.02 0.08
C GLU A 113 10.02 -31.66 0.68
N LYS A 114 9.76 -30.68 -0.19
CA LYS A 114 9.27 -29.36 0.20
C LYS A 114 7.80 -29.50 0.61
N ASP A 115 7.43 -29.02 1.79
CA ASP A 115 6.00 -28.91 2.14
C ASP A 115 5.29 -28.08 1.06
N PRO A 116 4.10 -28.51 0.58
CA PRO A 116 3.35 -27.73 -0.38
C PRO A 116 2.85 -26.41 0.26
N PRO A 117 2.64 -25.35 -0.54
CA PRO A 117 1.99 -24.15 -0.05
C PRO A 117 0.60 -24.47 0.50
N ARG A 118 0.20 -23.84 1.60
CA ARG A 118 -1.11 -24.10 2.21
C ARG A 118 -2.24 -23.37 1.52
N ASN A 119 -1.94 -22.22 0.92
CA ASN A 119 -2.90 -21.38 0.21
C ASN A 119 -2.25 -20.73 -1.00
N ILE A 120 -3.08 -20.12 -1.85
CA ILE A 120 -2.62 -19.54 -3.11
C ILE A 120 -1.67 -18.35 -2.89
N LEU A 121 -1.87 -17.55 -1.83
CA LEU A 121 -1.01 -16.41 -1.54
C LEU A 121 0.41 -16.88 -1.21
N GLU A 122 0.54 -17.93 -0.40
CA GLU A 122 1.84 -18.55 -0.11
C GLU A 122 2.54 -19.04 -1.38
N GLN A 123 1.82 -19.72 -2.27
CA GLN A 123 2.36 -20.15 -3.57
C GLN A 123 2.79 -18.96 -4.45
N ILE A 124 1.99 -17.89 -4.49
CA ILE A 124 2.32 -16.65 -5.23
C ILE A 124 3.62 -16.04 -4.68
N ILE A 125 3.75 -15.91 -3.36
CA ILE A 125 4.93 -15.30 -2.75
C ILE A 125 6.19 -16.14 -2.98
N TRP A 126 6.11 -17.47 -2.89
CA TRP A 126 7.26 -18.33 -3.16
C TRP A 126 7.75 -18.23 -4.60
N ASP A 127 6.84 -18.17 -5.57
CA ASP A 127 7.22 -17.92 -6.96
C ASP A 127 7.79 -16.51 -7.15
N LYS A 128 7.26 -15.52 -6.42
CA LYS A 128 7.72 -14.14 -6.47
C LYS A 128 9.16 -14.02 -5.98
N GLU A 129 9.55 -14.76 -4.95
CA GLU A 129 10.94 -14.79 -4.45
C GLU A 129 11.91 -15.24 -5.54
N VAL A 130 11.56 -16.28 -6.29
CA VAL A 130 12.36 -16.78 -7.42
C VAL A 130 12.39 -15.75 -8.56
N GLU A 131 11.23 -15.21 -8.94
CA GLU A 131 11.13 -14.22 -10.01
C GLU A 131 11.94 -12.95 -9.70
N VAL A 132 11.80 -12.40 -8.49
CA VAL A 132 12.51 -11.19 -8.08
C VAL A 132 14.02 -11.43 -8.00
N ALA A 133 14.47 -12.62 -7.57
CA ALA A 133 15.89 -12.96 -7.58
C ALA A 133 16.47 -12.93 -9.01
N GLN A 134 15.75 -13.51 -9.98
CA GLN A 134 16.15 -13.49 -11.39
C GLN A 134 16.18 -12.07 -11.97
N TYR A 135 15.17 -11.25 -11.67
CA TYR A 135 15.18 -9.86 -12.13
C TYR A 135 16.32 -9.03 -11.52
N LYS A 136 16.64 -9.24 -10.23
CA LYS A 136 17.75 -8.55 -9.56
C LYS A 136 19.11 -8.92 -10.15
N GLU A 137 19.28 -10.16 -10.59
CA GLU A 137 20.49 -10.61 -11.31
C GLU A 137 20.58 -9.94 -12.69
N ALA A 138 19.47 -9.90 -13.43
CA ALA A 138 19.43 -9.29 -14.76
C ALA A 138 19.58 -7.75 -14.73
N ILE A 139 18.96 -7.10 -13.74
CA ILE A 139 18.95 -5.63 -13.58
C ILE A 139 19.28 -5.28 -12.12
N PRO A 140 20.56 -5.06 -11.80
CA PRO A 140 20.97 -4.71 -10.44
C PRO A 140 20.31 -3.41 -9.94
N LEU A 141 20.05 -3.35 -8.63
CA LEU A 141 19.40 -2.20 -7.99
C LEU A 141 20.12 -0.87 -8.26
N GLU A 142 21.46 -0.89 -8.27
CA GLU A 142 22.25 0.33 -8.53
C GLU A 142 22.04 0.87 -9.95
N THR A 143 21.74 0.00 -10.91
CA THR A 143 21.38 0.41 -12.27
C THR A 143 20.03 1.12 -12.27
N LEU A 144 19.04 0.61 -11.52
CA LEU A 144 17.74 1.26 -11.38
C LEU A 144 17.86 2.63 -10.72
N LYS A 145 18.63 2.73 -9.61
CA LYS A 145 18.85 3.98 -8.90
C LYS A 145 19.48 5.07 -9.77
N LYS A 146 20.49 4.72 -10.58
CA LYS A 146 21.10 5.68 -11.52
C LYS A 146 20.11 6.19 -12.55
N ASN A 147 19.24 5.31 -13.06
CA ASN A 147 18.22 5.71 -14.04
C ASN A 147 17.13 6.60 -13.42
N MET A 148 16.95 6.55 -12.10
CA MET A 148 15.95 7.35 -11.38
C MET A 148 16.29 8.85 -11.32
N GLU A 149 17.57 9.24 -11.41
CA GLU A 149 17.99 10.64 -11.36
C GLU A 149 17.35 11.50 -12.47
N ASN A 150 17.03 10.87 -13.60
CA ASN A 150 16.43 11.53 -14.76
C ASN A 150 14.95 11.19 -14.95
N ALA A 151 14.33 10.46 -14.02
CA ALA A 151 12.92 10.14 -14.12
C ALA A 151 12.09 11.42 -13.88
N PRO A 152 10.96 11.61 -14.59
CA PRO A 152 10.03 12.67 -14.24
C PRO A 152 9.55 12.52 -12.78
N PRO A 153 8.98 13.54 -12.14
CA PRO A 153 8.37 13.37 -10.83
C PRO A 153 7.20 12.38 -10.89
N ALA A 154 6.92 11.70 -9.77
CA ALA A 154 5.69 10.93 -9.63
C ALA A 154 4.49 11.87 -9.61
N ARG A 155 3.35 11.41 -10.12
CA ARG A 155 2.10 12.17 -10.04
C ARG A 155 1.47 12.03 -8.66
N ASP A 156 0.76 13.05 -8.22
CA ASP A 156 0.12 13.05 -6.89
C ASP A 156 -1.10 12.11 -6.86
N PHE A 157 -0.84 10.83 -6.56
CA PHE A 157 -1.86 9.80 -6.46
C PHE A 157 -2.85 10.08 -5.32
N PHE A 158 -2.38 10.48 -4.15
CA PHE A 158 -3.25 10.82 -3.01
C PHE A 158 -4.09 12.07 -3.27
N GLY A 159 -3.49 13.11 -3.86
CA GLY A 159 -4.17 14.34 -4.27
C GLY A 159 -5.30 14.07 -5.26
N ALA A 160 -5.05 13.26 -6.30
CA ALA A 160 -6.08 12.90 -7.29
C ALA A 160 -7.31 12.22 -6.66
N LEU A 161 -7.09 11.34 -5.68
CA LEU A 161 -8.18 10.71 -4.91
C LEU A 161 -8.97 11.74 -4.11
N ARG A 162 -8.26 12.63 -3.40
CA ARG A 162 -8.87 13.70 -2.60
C ARG A 162 -9.73 14.63 -3.46
N GLU A 163 -9.19 15.11 -4.58
CA GLU A 163 -9.88 15.98 -5.52
C GLU A 163 -11.14 15.32 -6.10
N SER A 164 -11.03 14.04 -6.48
CA SER A 164 -12.19 13.31 -6.98
C SER A 164 -13.31 13.21 -5.96
N TYR A 165 -12.97 12.92 -4.69
CA TYR A 165 -13.96 12.85 -3.61
C TYR A 165 -14.64 14.21 -3.37
N LEU A 166 -13.85 15.30 -3.32
CA LEU A 166 -14.36 16.66 -3.12
C LEU A 166 -15.32 17.08 -4.25
N ARG A 167 -15.01 16.72 -5.49
CA ARG A 167 -15.82 17.05 -6.66
C ARG A 167 -17.15 16.30 -6.70
N THR A 168 -17.18 15.02 -6.35
CA THR A 168 -18.36 14.16 -6.58
C THR A 168 -19.19 13.90 -5.33
N GLY A 169 -18.61 14.09 -4.15
CA GLY A 169 -19.17 13.67 -2.86
C GLY A 169 -19.22 12.14 -2.66
N LEU A 170 -18.64 11.36 -3.59
CA LEU A 170 -18.64 9.90 -3.60
C LEU A 170 -17.23 9.36 -3.38
N PRO A 171 -17.07 8.08 -2.95
CA PRO A 171 -15.76 7.43 -2.92
C PRO A 171 -15.00 7.58 -4.24
N ALA A 172 -13.75 7.99 -4.18
CA ALA A 172 -12.91 8.12 -5.37
C ALA A 172 -12.61 6.74 -5.97
N LEU A 173 -12.67 6.62 -7.30
CA LEU A 173 -12.46 5.35 -7.99
C LEU A 173 -10.99 5.15 -8.35
N ILE A 174 -10.40 4.06 -7.86
CA ILE A 174 -9.20 3.44 -8.43
C ILE A 174 -9.69 2.32 -9.37
N ALA A 175 -9.67 2.57 -10.68
CA ALA A 175 -10.14 1.59 -11.66
C ALA A 175 -9.00 0.62 -12.02
N GLU A 176 -9.26 -0.68 -11.89
CA GLU A 176 -8.25 -1.71 -12.08
C GLU A 176 -8.24 -2.28 -13.50
N VAL A 177 -7.06 -2.22 -14.13
CA VAL A 177 -6.74 -2.78 -15.44
C VAL A 177 -6.13 -4.17 -15.21
N LYS A 178 -6.95 -5.21 -15.45
CA LYS A 178 -6.62 -6.61 -15.13
C LYS A 178 -7.05 -7.55 -16.26
N LYS A 179 -6.15 -8.41 -16.72
CA LYS A 179 -6.43 -9.40 -17.77
C LYS A 179 -7.06 -10.68 -17.21
N ALA A 180 -6.45 -11.23 -16.16
CA ALA A 180 -6.88 -12.48 -15.55
C ALA A 180 -6.83 -12.43 -14.02
N SER A 181 -7.43 -13.41 -13.35
CA SER A 181 -7.21 -13.66 -11.93
C SER A 181 -7.16 -15.15 -11.61
N PRO A 182 -6.48 -15.58 -10.53
CA PRO A 182 -6.45 -17.00 -10.12
C PRO A 182 -7.84 -17.60 -9.92
N SER A 183 -8.79 -16.81 -9.43
CA SER A 183 -10.14 -17.25 -9.10
C SER A 183 -11.11 -17.32 -10.28
N LYS A 184 -10.84 -16.61 -11.38
CA LYS A 184 -11.78 -16.46 -12.51
C LYS A 184 -11.16 -16.76 -13.88
N GLY A 185 -9.87 -17.04 -13.96
CA GLY A 185 -9.16 -17.21 -15.22
C GLY A 185 -9.08 -15.89 -16.00
N VAL A 186 -9.12 -15.97 -17.33
CA VAL A 186 -9.11 -14.78 -18.20
C VAL A 186 -10.46 -14.05 -18.09
N LEU A 187 -10.40 -12.77 -17.72
CA LEU A 187 -11.57 -11.90 -17.58
C LEU A 187 -11.89 -11.17 -18.88
N ARG A 188 -10.87 -10.91 -19.70
CA ARG A 188 -10.99 -10.24 -20.99
C ARG A 188 -9.92 -10.78 -21.95
N GLU A 189 -10.36 -11.47 -23.00
CA GLU A 189 -9.47 -12.06 -24.01
C GLU A 189 -8.77 -10.97 -24.84
N ASP A 190 -9.57 -10.01 -25.35
CA ASP A 190 -9.08 -8.84 -26.07
C ASP A 190 -8.67 -7.75 -25.08
N PHE A 191 -7.42 -7.83 -24.62
CA PHE A 191 -6.85 -7.00 -23.57
C PHE A 191 -5.84 -6.00 -24.14
N ASP A 192 -6.29 -4.77 -24.36
CA ASP A 192 -5.43 -3.61 -24.56
C ASP A 192 -5.41 -2.75 -23.28
N PRO A 193 -4.30 -2.73 -22.51
CA PRO A 193 -4.23 -1.95 -21.28
C PRO A 193 -4.33 -0.44 -21.51
N VAL A 194 -3.90 0.06 -22.68
CA VAL A 194 -3.95 1.50 -23.02
C VAL A 194 -5.38 1.92 -23.32
N GLU A 195 -6.12 1.16 -24.13
CA GLU A 195 -7.52 1.48 -24.44
C GLU A 195 -8.38 1.44 -23.18
N ILE A 196 -8.21 0.41 -22.35
CA ILE A 196 -8.93 0.28 -21.08
C ILE A 196 -8.60 1.44 -20.14
N ALA A 197 -7.32 1.79 -19.98
CA ALA A 197 -6.88 2.90 -19.14
C ALA A 197 -7.46 4.24 -19.58
N LYS A 198 -7.43 4.55 -20.89
CA LYS A 198 -8.03 5.76 -21.45
C LYS A 198 -9.54 5.80 -21.26
N ALA A 199 -10.21 4.64 -21.41
CA ALA A 199 -11.64 4.55 -21.17
C ALA A 199 -11.99 4.80 -19.70
N TYR A 200 -11.25 4.24 -18.74
CA TYR A 200 -11.47 4.52 -17.32
C TYR A 200 -11.20 5.97 -16.95
N GLU A 201 -10.10 6.56 -17.43
CA GLU A 201 -9.78 7.97 -17.22
C GLU A 201 -10.89 8.89 -17.73
N LYS A 202 -11.34 8.68 -18.98
CA LYS A 202 -12.41 9.48 -19.59
C LYS A 202 -13.71 9.42 -18.80
N ASN A 203 -13.98 8.30 -18.14
CA ASN A 203 -15.23 8.05 -17.41
C ASN A 203 -15.11 8.27 -15.89
N GLY A 204 -14.10 9.03 -15.45
CA GLY A 204 -14.05 9.56 -14.08
C GLY A 204 -13.27 8.73 -13.06
N ALA A 205 -12.47 7.74 -13.50
CA ALA A 205 -11.48 7.14 -12.61
C ALA A 205 -10.52 8.22 -12.09
N ALA A 206 -10.28 8.24 -10.78
CA ALA A 206 -9.35 9.17 -10.16
C ALA A 206 -7.90 8.71 -10.37
N CYS A 207 -7.68 7.41 -10.15
CA CYS A 207 -6.41 6.72 -10.39
C CYS A 207 -6.67 5.38 -11.09
N LEU A 208 -5.60 4.77 -11.60
CA LEU A 208 -5.64 3.44 -12.19
C LEU A 208 -4.79 2.46 -11.38
N SER A 209 -5.28 1.23 -11.23
CA SER A 209 -4.53 0.10 -10.68
C SER A 209 -4.12 -0.81 -11.82
N ILE A 210 -2.81 -0.98 -12.05
CA ILE A 210 -2.29 -1.81 -13.13
C ILE A 210 -1.69 -3.08 -12.54
N LEU A 211 -2.24 -4.24 -12.92
CA LEU A 211 -1.69 -5.54 -12.53
C LEU A 211 -0.36 -5.80 -13.24
N THR A 212 0.68 -6.04 -12.46
CA THR A 212 2.03 -6.31 -12.97
C THR A 212 2.48 -7.76 -12.80
N ASP A 213 1.76 -8.55 -12.01
CA ASP A 213 2.09 -9.96 -11.80
C ASP A 213 1.83 -10.77 -13.08
N LYS A 214 2.89 -11.40 -13.60
CA LYS A 214 2.84 -12.15 -14.86
C LYS A 214 2.16 -13.51 -14.72
N LYS A 215 2.51 -14.28 -13.69
CA LYS A 215 2.14 -15.70 -13.59
C LYS A 215 0.66 -15.92 -13.28
N TYR A 216 0.10 -15.11 -12.38
CA TYR A 216 -1.22 -15.32 -11.80
C TYR A 216 -2.28 -14.38 -12.37
N PHE A 217 -1.88 -13.19 -12.81
CA PHE A 217 -2.78 -12.16 -13.32
C PHE A 217 -2.60 -11.88 -14.83
N GLN A 218 -1.61 -12.51 -15.47
CA GLN A 218 -1.19 -12.23 -16.85
C GLN A 218 -0.94 -10.73 -17.09
N GLY A 219 -0.43 -10.06 -16.06
CA GLY A 219 -0.02 -8.67 -16.09
C GLY A 219 1.43 -8.52 -16.58
N GLY A 220 2.01 -7.36 -16.29
CA GLY A 220 3.41 -7.08 -16.52
C GLY A 220 3.75 -5.64 -16.15
N PHE A 221 4.98 -5.40 -15.70
CA PHE A 221 5.47 -4.03 -15.48
C PHE A 221 5.47 -3.19 -16.74
N GLU A 222 5.55 -3.83 -17.91
CA GLU A 222 5.45 -3.20 -19.23
C GLU A 222 4.09 -2.52 -19.42
N ASN A 223 3.02 -3.02 -18.78
CA ASN A 223 1.69 -2.40 -18.84
C ASN A 223 1.68 -1.00 -18.20
N LEU A 224 2.44 -0.78 -17.11
CA LEU A 224 2.60 0.56 -16.51
C LEU A 224 3.25 1.51 -17.53
N GLU A 225 4.30 1.04 -18.19
CA GLU A 225 5.10 1.84 -19.11
C GLU A 225 4.31 2.24 -20.36
N VAL A 226 3.59 1.29 -20.98
CA VAL A 226 2.78 1.60 -22.18
C VAL A 226 1.60 2.50 -21.84
N VAL A 227 0.92 2.29 -20.71
CA VAL A 227 -0.18 3.16 -20.25
C VAL A 227 0.33 4.58 -19.99
N ARG A 228 1.47 4.71 -19.30
CA ARG A 228 2.09 6.01 -19.04
C ARG A 228 2.47 6.72 -20.34
N LYS A 229 3.15 6.03 -21.26
CA LYS A 229 3.60 6.60 -22.54
C LYS A 229 2.46 6.97 -23.48
N ALA A 230 1.30 6.32 -23.35
CA ALA A 230 0.13 6.60 -24.17
C ALA A 230 -0.61 7.92 -23.81
N GLY A 231 -0.12 8.67 -22.82
CA GLY A 231 -0.63 10.00 -22.47
C GLY A 231 -1.76 10.00 -21.44
N VAL A 232 -2.05 8.87 -20.80
CA VAL A 232 -2.98 8.81 -19.66
C VAL A 232 -2.47 9.71 -18.55
N GLN A 233 -3.32 10.58 -18.03
CA GLN A 233 -3.06 11.59 -16.98
C GLN A 233 -3.32 11.06 -15.55
N CYS A 234 -4.20 10.08 -15.38
CA CYS A 234 -4.42 9.41 -14.09
C CYS A 234 -3.11 8.90 -13.47
N PRO A 235 -2.95 9.05 -12.16
CA PRO A 235 -1.87 8.39 -11.44
C PRO A 235 -2.01 6.86 -11.46
N LEU A 236 -0.88 6.14 -11.48
CA LEU A 236 -0.83 4.69 -11.66
C LEU A 236 -0.34 3.98 -10.39
N LEU A 237 -1.17 3.10 -9.84
CA LEU A 237 -0.79 2.13 -8.82
C LEU A 237 -0.17 0.89 -9.49
N CYS A 238 1.01 0.49 -9.04
CA CYS A 238 1.57 -0.83 -9.31
C CYS A 238 0.92 -1.85 -8.37
N LYS A 239 -0.03 -2.63 -8.91
CA LYS A 239 -0.71 -3.70 -8.17
C LYS A 239 0.10 -4.99 -8.34
N GLU A 240 0.96 -5.24 -7.36
CA GLU A 240 1.96 -6.30 -7.35
C GLU A 240 2.09 -6.91 -5.96
N PHE A 241 2.60 -8.13 -5.88
CA PHE A 241 3.07 -8.72 -4.62
C PHE A 241 4.48 -8.21 -4.33
N VAL A 242 4.57 -7.01 -3.75
CA VAL A 242 5.86 -6.40 -3.39
C VAL A 242 6.47 -7.12 -2.19
N ILE A 243 7.65 -7.70 -2.41
CA ILE A 243 8.42 -8.40 -1.38
C ILE A 243 9.85 -7.87 -1.19
N ASP A 244 10.36 -7.10 -2.15
CA ASP A 244 11.68 -6.50 -2.12
C ASP A 244 11.62 -5.05 -2.63
N SER A 245 12.42 -4.18 -2.01
CA SER A 245 12.59 -2.78 -2.44
C SER A 245 12.94 -2.63 -3.94
N TRP A 246 13.62 -3.60 -4.54
CA TRP A 246 13.92 -3.60 -5.97
C TRP A 246 12.65 -3.43 -6.82
N GLN A 247 11.54 -4.07 -6.44
CA GLN A 247 10.27 -3.95 -7.16
C GLN A 247 9.72 -2.53 -7.11
N ILE A 248 9.96 -1.78 -6.02
CA ILE A 248 9.53 -0.38 -5.88
C ILE A 248 10.30 0.51 -6.87
N TYR A 249 11.63 0.38 -6.91
CA TYR A 249 12.45 1.11 -7.88
C TYR A 249 12.10 0.73 -9.31
N TYR A 250 11.85 -0.56 -9.56
CA TYR A 250 11.47 -1.03 -10.89
C TYR A 250 10.10 -0.48 -11.31
N ALA A 251 9.08 -0.57 -10.46
CA ALA A 251 7.75 0.01 -10.69
C ALA A 251 7.84 1.51 -10.97
N ARG A 252 8.62 2.25 -10.17
CA ARG A 252 8.84 3.68 -10.36
C ARG A 252 9.49 3.98 -11.72
N SER A 253 10.51 3.21 -12.10
CA SER A 253 11.17 3.36 -13.42
C SER A 253 10.22 3.10 -14.59
N LYS A 254 9.13 2.36 -14.35
CA LYS A 254 8.06 2.07 -15.32
C LYS A 254 6.89 3.04 -15.23
N GLY A 255 6.98 4.07 -14.38
CA GLY A 255 6.02 5.15 -14.29
C GLY A 255 4.95 4.97 -13.22
N ALA A 256 5.09 4.04 -12.27
CA ALA A 256 4.20 3.97 -11.12
C ALA A 256 4.27 5.25 -10.26
N ASP A 257 3.13 5.65 -9.70
CA ASP A 257 2.97 6.75 -8.74
C ASP A 257 2.53 6.24 -7.35
N ALA A 258 2.08 4.99 -7.28
CA ALA A 258 1.75 4.34 -6.01
C ALA A 258 2.16 2.88 -5.99
N ILE A 259 2.37 2.36 -4.78
CA ILE A 259 2.75 0.97 -4.49
C ILE A 259 1.75 0.34 -3.53
N LEU A 260 1.41 -0.92 -3.78
CA LEU A 260 0.71 -1.77 -2.83
C LEU A 260 1.71 -2.50 -1.92
N LEU A 261 1.51 -2.42 -0.61
CA LEU A 261 2.17 -3.25 0.39
C LEU A 261 1.12 -4.11 1.10
N ILE A 262 1.38 -5.39 1.32
CA ILE A 262 0.39 -6.33 1.89
C ILE A 262 0.81 -6.73 3.30
N ALA A 263 0.00 -6.40 4.31
CA ALA A 263 0.32 -6.66 5.72
C ALA A 263 0.37 -8.17 6.07
N ALA A 264 -0.38 -8.99 5.33
CA ALA A 264 -0.33 -10.45 5.43
C ALA A 264 0.99 -11.05 4.93
N VAL A 265 1.80 -10.29 4.17
CA VAL A 265 3.05 -10.73 3.56
C VAL A 265 4.26 -10.07 4.21
N LEU A 266 4.18 -8.77 4.49
CA LEU A 266 5.30 -7.96 4.94
C LEU A 266 5.29 -7.78 6.46
N PRO A 267 6.43 -8.03 7.15
CA PRO A 267 6.58 -7.64 8.54
C PRO A 267 6.59 -6.11 8.70
N ASP A 268 6.28 -5.63 9.90
CA ASP A 268 6.13 -4.19 10.16
C ASP A 268 7.41 -3.39 9.82
N VAL A 269 8.59 -4.00 10.02
CA VAL A 269 9.89 -3.40 9.63
C VAL A 269 10.00 -3.19 8.13
N ASP A 270 9.53 -4.14 7.31
CA ASP A 270 9.55 -4.02 5.86
C ASP A 270 8.56 -2.97 5.39
N ILE A 271 7.35 -2.93 5.97
CA ILE A 271 6.35 -1.89 5.64
C ILE A 271 6.90 -0.50 5.96
N LYS A 272 7.52 -0.31 7.13
CA LYS A 272 8.17 0.95 7.50
C LYS A 272 9.27 1.32 6.50
N TYR A 273 10.19 0.40 6.24
CA TYR A 273 11.32 0.61 5.33
C TYR A 273 10.88 0.95 3.90
N MET A 274 9.94 0.17 3.36
CA MET A 274 9.41 0.37 2.01
C MET A 274 8.59 1.66 1.92
N THR A 275 7.88 2.05 2.97
CA THR A 275 7.17 3.34 3.01
C THR A 275 8.13 4.52 2.96
N LEU A 276 9.28 4.43 3.64
CA LEU A 276 10.33 5.45 3.55
C LEU A 276 10.89 5.56 2.13
N ILE A 277 11.21 4.43 1.49
CA ILE A 277 11.67 4.41 0.08
C ILE A 277 10.62 5.04 -0.83
N CYS A 278 9.35 4.64 -0.70
CA CYS A 278 8.27 5.20 -1.50
C CYS A 278 8.20 6.72 -1.33
N ARG A 279 8.31 7.24 -0.10
CA ARG A 279 8.33 8.67 0.16
C ARG A 279 9.49 9.38 -0.54
N GLU A 280 10.70 8.82 -0.47
CA GLU A 280 11.89 9.37 -1.16
C GLU A 280 11.70 9.41 -2.69
N LEU A 281 10.96 8.45 -3.24
CA LEU A 281 10.64 8.36 -4.66
C LEU A 281 9.38 9.13 -5.08
N GLY A 282 8.70 9.80 -4.14
CA GLY A 282 7.44 10.51 -4.38
C GLY A 282 6.22 9.60 -4.61
N LEU A 283 6.32 8.32 -4.25
CA LEU A 283 5.27 7.31 -4.42
C LEU A 283 4.30 7.34 -3.23
N THR A 284 3.01 7.26 -3.52
CA THR A 284 1.98 6.98 -2.50
C THR A 284 1.97 5.50 -2.14
N VAL A 285 1.74 5.16 -0.86
CA VAL A 285 1.64 3.77 -0.40
C VAL A 285 0.22 3.44 0.01
N ILE A 286 -0.30 2.32 -0.49
CA ILE A 286 -1.51 1.67 0.03
C ILE A 286 -1.06 0.43 0.80
N VAL A 287 -1.39 0.36 2.09
CA VAL A 287 -1.15 -0.85 2.89
C VAL A 287 -2.44 -1.67 2.96
N GLU A 288 -2.44 -2.82 2.32
CA GLU A 288 -3.57 -3.75 2.27
C GLU A 288 -3.64 -4.62 3.52
N VAL A 289 -4.83 -4.72 4.11
CA VAL A 289 -5.17 -5.52 5.29
C VAL A 289 -6.45 -6.31 5.04
N HIS A 290 -6.58 -7.45 5.72
CA HIS A 290 -7.71 -8.38 5.57
C HIS A 290 -8.47 -8.60 6.88
N ASN A 291 -7.80 -8.47 8.02
CA ASN A 291 -8.34 -8.80 9.34
C ASN A 291 -7.88 -7.81 10.41
N GLU A 292 -8.45 -7.97 11.60
CA GLU A 292 -8.23 -7.11 12.75
C GLU A 292 -6.75 -7.03 13.15
N ARG A 293 -6.05 -8.16 13.13
CA ARG A 293 -4.65 -8.24 13.54
C ARG A 293 -3.75 -7.46 12.59
N GLU A 294 -3.99 -7.57 11.29
CA GLU A 294 -3.27 -6.81 10.27
C GLU A 294 -3.54 -5.30 10.42
N LEU A 295 -4.80 -4.90 10.60
CA LEU A 295 -5.15 -3.51 10.82
C LEU A 295 -4.51 -2.96 12.10
N ASP A 296 -4.53 -3.71 13.20
CA ASP A 296 -3.90 -3.32 14.47
C ASP A 296 -2.38 -3.15 14.36
N ARG A 297 -1.72 -3.91 13.49
CA ARG A 297 -0.30 -3.74 13.17
C ARG A 297 -0.07 -2.47 12.38
N VAL A 298 -0.80 -2.28 11.28
CA VAL A 298 -0.63 -1.14 10.37
C VAL A 298 -0.94 0.18 11.08
N LEU A 299 -1.91 0.24 11.98
CA LEU A 299 -2.24 1.45 12.74
C LEU A 299 -1.15 1.91 13.72
N LYS A 300 -0.20 1.03 14.06
CA LYS A 300 0.99 1.35 14.88
C LYS A 300 2.16 1.88 14.04
N ILE A 301 2.05 1.86 12.73
CA ILE A 301 3.04 2.40 11.82
C ILE A 301 2.65 3.84 11.51
N ASP A 302 3.54 4.78 11.80
CA ASP A 302 3.30 6.19 11.48
C ASP A 302 3.40 6.43 9.96
N GLY A 303 2.99 7.62 9.49
CA GLY A 303 3.12 8.00 8.08
C GLY A 303 2.25 7.23 7.08
N ILE A 304 1.46 6.24 7.50
CA ILE A 304 0.49 5.57 6.62
C ILE A 304 -0.66 6.53 6.31
N GLN A 305 -0.90 6.79 5.02
CA GLN A 305 -1.96 7.68 4.55
C GLN A 305 -3.16 6.93 3.98
N LEU A 306 -2.93 5.76 3.36
CA LEU A 306 -3.94 4.90 2.76
C LEU A 306 -3.86 3.49 3.32
N ILE A 307 -5.01 2.97 3.78
CA ILE A 307 -5.18 1.56 4.15
C ILE A 307 -6.21 0.95 3.20
N GLY A 308 -5.84 -0.12 2.51
CA GLY A 308 -6.75 -0.93 1.70
C GLY A 308 -7.36 -2.05 2.53
N ILE A 309 -8.68 -2.12 2.59
CA ILE A 309 -9.38 -3.26 3.18
C ILE A 309 -9.82 -4.17 2.05
N ASN A 310 -9.17 -5.33 1.95
CA ASN A 310 -9.51 -6.33 0.95
C ASN A 310 -10.58 -7.27 1.51
N ASN A 311 -11.79 -7.17 0.95
CA ASN A 311 -12.94 -7.97 1.37
C ASN A 311 -12.88 -9.42 0.86
N ARG A 312 -11.86 -9.78 0.08
CA ARG A 312 -11.64 -11.16 -0.38
C ARG A 312 -10.72 -11.90 0.58
N ASN A 313 -11.20 -13.02 1.11
CA ASN A 313 -10.34 -13.95 1.82
C ASN A 313 -9.38 -14.64 0.83
N LEU A 314 -8.08 -14.55 1.04
CA LEU A 314 -7.08 -15.09 0.11
C LEU A 314 -6.86 -16.61 0.26
N GLU A 315 -7.45 -17.24 1.27
CA GLU A 315 -7.46 -18.69 1.45
C GLU A 315 -8.69 -19.33 0.80
N THR A 316 -9.87 -18.74 0.97
CA THR A 316 -11.15 -19.29 0.47
C THR A 316 -11.66 -18.64 -0.81
N PHE A 317 -11.11 -17.48 -1.20
CA PHE A 317 -11.60 -16.57 -2.26
C PHE A 317 -13.01 -16.01 -2.06
N GLU A 318 -13.67 -16.31 -0.95
CA GLU A 318 -14.94 -15.72 -0.57
C GLU A 318 -14.80 -14.22 -0.39
N VAL A 319 -15.84 -13.49 -0.77
CA VAL A 319 -15.86 -12.03 -0.70
C VAL A 319 -17.00 -11.60 0.20
N ASP A 320 -16.68 -10.84 1.24
CA ASP A 320 -17.65 -10.29 2.18
C ASP A 320 -17.34 -8.82 2.47
N ILE A 321 -18.14 -7.92 1.88
CA ILE A 321 -18.01 -6.47 2.09
C ILE A 321 -18.32 -6.04 3.53
N SER A 322 -18.99 -6.89 4.33
CA SER A 322 -19.22 -6.63 5.75
C SER A 322 -17.93 -6.56 6.57
N ASN A 323 -16.85 -7.19 6.08
CA ASN A 323 -15.52 -7.12 6.68
C ASN A 323 -15.02 -5.67 6.81
N THR A 324 -15.27 -4.83 5.78
CA THR A 324 -14.94 -3.40 5.84
C THR A 324 -15.59 -2.73 7.04
N LYS A 325 -16.89 -2.96 7.25
CA LYS A 325 -17.61 -2.38 8.39
C LYS A 325 -17.06 -2.90 9.71
N LYS A 326 -16.89 -4.22 9.83
CA LYS A 326 -16.33 -4.89 11.01
C LYS A 326 -14.97 -4.31 11.42
N LEU A 327 -14.08 -4.05 10.45
CA LEU A 327 -12.74 -3.52 10.71
C LEU A 327 -12.74 -2.03 11.10
N LEU A 328 -13.71 -1.25 10.61
CA LEU A 328 -13.84 0.17 10.89
C LEU A 328 -14.76 0.49 12.07
N GLU A 329 -15.35 -0.52 12.72
CA GLU A 329 -16.13 -0.35 13.93
C GLU A 329 -15.25 -0.12 15.16
N GLY A 330 -15.83 0.54 16.17
CA GLY A 330 -15.18 0.75 17.47
C GLY A 330 -13.90 1.59 17.43
N GLU A 331 -12.91 1.18 18.21
CA GLU A 331 -11.65 1.90 18.44
C GLU A 331 -10.81 2.02 17.16
N ARG A 332 -10.75 0.97 16.33
CA ARG A 332 -9.95 0.97 15.09
C ARG A 332 -10.40 2.08 14.15
N GLY A 333 -11.71 2.18 13.89
CA GLY A 333 -12.24 3.26 13.07
C GLY A 333 -12.04 4.65 13.68
N GLN A 334 -12.09 4.78 15.00
CA GLN A 334 -11.78 6.05 15.68
C GLN A 334 -10.32 6.44 15.44
N LEU A 335 -9.40 5.49 15.59
CA LEU A 335 -7.97 5.72 15.38
C LEU A 335 -7.65 6.04 13.91
N VAL A 336 -8.27 5.33 12.95
CA VAL A 336 -8.19 5.66 11.51
C VAL A 336 -8.58 7.11 11.26
N ARG A 337 -9.70 7.56 11.84
CA ARG A 337 -10.18 8.95 11.69
C ARG A 337 -9.25 9.95 12.36
N GLN A 338 -8.79 9.67 13.58
CA GLN A 338 -7.88 10.54 14.33
C GLN A 338 -6.53 10.72 13.62
N LYS A 339 -5.99 9.67 13.02
CA LYS A 339 -4.76 9.72 12.21
C LYS A 339 -4.97 10.29 10.81
N GLY A 340 -6.20 10.62 10.41
CA GLY A 340 -6.51 11.17 9.09
C GLY A 340 -6.36 10.17 7.93
N ILE A 341 -6.21 8.88 8.23
CA ILE A 341 -6.01 7.81 7.25
C ILE A 341 -7.25 7.67 6.37
N LYS A 342 -7.07 7.57 5.05
CA LYS A 342 -8.18 7.26 4.13
C LYS A 342 -8.22 5.76 3.86
N VAL A 343 -9.44 5.22 3.87
CA VAL A 343 -9.67 3.80 3.63
C VAL A 343 -10.06 3.58 2.18
N VAL A 344 -9.39 2.61 1.56
CA VAL A 344 -9.70 2.07 0.24
C VAL A 344 -10.50 0.77 0.45
N GLY A 345 -11.74 0.71 -0.03
CA GLY A 345 -12.52 -0.53 -0.04
C GLY A 345 -12.19 -1.34 -1.30
N GLU A 346 -11.78 -2.60 -1.14
CA GLU A 346 -11.39 -3.46 -2.25
C GLU A 346 -12.20 -4.76 -2.30
N SER A 347 -12.41 -5.28 -3.50
CA SER A 347 -13.18 -6.50 -3.78
C SER A 347 -14.67 -6.41 -3.41
N GLY A 348 -15.53 -7.05 -4.22
CA GLY A 348 -16.94 -7.23 -3.87
C GLY A 348 -17.88 -6.07 -4.18
N LEU A 349 -17.42 -5.06 -4.93
CA LEU A 349 -18.21 -3.86 -5.25
C LEU A 349 -18.77 -3.97 -6.68
N PHE A 350 -20.08 -4.23 -6.79
CA PHE A 350 -20.76 -4.46 -8.07
C PHE A 350 -21.90 -3.46 -8.34
N THR A 351 -22.45 -2.87 -7.29
CA THR A 351 -23.67 -2.06 -7.37
C THR A 351 -23.53 -0.74 -6.59
N PRO A 352 -24.41 0.25 -6.86
CA PRO A 352 -24.46 1.48 -6.06
C PRO A 352 -24.74 1.24 -4.58
N LEU A 353 -25.48 0.18 -4.24
CA LEU A 353 -25.74 -0.20 -2.85
C LEU A 353 -24.45 -0.66 -2.16
N ASP A 354 -23.58 -1.39 -2.84
CA ASP A 354 -22.29 -1.80 -2.29
C ASP A 354 -21.41 -0.58 -2.02
N ILE A 355 -21.38 0.38 -2.96
CA ILE A 355 -20.65 1.65 -2.81
C ILE A 355 -21.17 2.46 -1.62
N SER A 356 -22.50 2.60 -1.49
CA SER A 356 -23.12 3.28 -0.35
C SER A 356 -22.77 2.58 0.96
N TYR A 357 -22.88 1.25 1.01
CA TYR A 357 -22.61 0.46 2.20
C TYR A 357 -21.20 0.70 2.75
N VAL A 358 -20.17 0.64 1.89
CA VAL A 358 -18.79 0.87 2.33
C VAL A 358 -18.52 2.34 2.62
N HIS A 359 -19.13 3.27 1.87
CA HIS A 359 -19.01 4.71 2.11
C HIS A 359 -19.53 5.11 3.50
N ASP A 360 -20.69 4.55 3.88
CA ASP A 360 -21.32 4.72 5.19
C ASP A 360 -20.46 4.13 6.32
N ALA A 361 -19.72 3.05 6.04
CA ALA A 361 -18.74 2.49 6.97
C ALA A 361 -17.48 3.36 7.15
N GLY A 362 -17.29 4.39 6.32
CA GLY A 362 -16.17 5.32 6.40
C GLY A 362 -15.17 5.22 5.24
N VAL A 363 -15.43 4.38 4.24
CA VAL A 363 -14.59 4.29 3.03
C VAL A 363 -14.68 5.57 2.21
N ARG A 364 -13.55 6.03 1.68
CA ARG A 364 -13.46 7.26 0.87
C ARG A 364 -12.89 7.03 -0.52
N VAL A 365 -12.36 5.83 -0.76
CA VAL A 365 -11.78 5.40 -2.01
C VAL A 365 -12.22 3.96 -2.25
N VAL A 366 -12.49 3.58 -3.49
CA VAL A 366 -12.82 2.20 -3.84
C VAL A 366 -11.89 1.73 -4.96
N LEU A 367 -11.38 0.50 -4.84
CA LEU A 367 -10.59 -0.14 -5.88
C LEU A 367 -11.42 -1.23 -6.54
N VAL A 368 -11.71 -1.05 -7.83
CA VAL A 368 -12.69 -1.86 -8.55
C VAL A 368 -12.16 -2.31 -9.89
N GLY A 369 -12.20 -3.63 -10.14
CA GLY A 369 -11.75 -4.25 -11.39
C GLY A 369 -12.78 -5.18 -12.01
N GLU A 370 -13.16 -6.24 -11.29
CA GLU A 370 -13.97 -7.34 -11.85
C GLU A 370 -15.33 -6.89 -12.41
N SER A 371 -16.02 -5.98 -11.72
CA SER A 371 -17.32 -5.47 -12.17
C SER A 371 -17.22 -4.56 -13.40
N LEU A 372 -16.07 -3.91 -13.61
CA LEU A 372 -15.84 -2.99 -14.73
C LEU A 372 -15.32 -3.72 -15.97
N ILE A 373 -14.31 -4.58 -15.81
CA ILE A 373 -13.56 -5.17 -16.93
C ILE A 373 -14.41 -6.09 -17.81
N LYS A 374 -15.45 -6.72 -17.24
CA LYS A 374 -16.37 -7.63 -17.92
C LYS A 374 -17.38 -6.91 -18.81
N GLN A 375 -17.52 -5.60 -18.67
CA GLN A 375 -18.48 -4.81 -19.45
C GLN A 375 -17.84 -4.38 -20.77
N ALA A 376 -18.66 -4.37 -21.83
CA ALA A 376 -18.22 -3.90 -23.14
C ALA A 376 -17.92 -2.39 -23.14
N ASP A 377 -18.69 -1.62 -22.37
CA ASP A 377 -18.59 -0.17 -22.24
C ASP A 377 -18.17 0.20 -20.81
N PRO A 378 -16.90 0.57 -20.59
CA PRO A 378 -16.39 0.99 -19.29
C PRO A 378 -17.13 2.19 -18.69
N GLY A 379 -17.64 3.11 -19.53
CA GLY A 379 -18.38 4.28 -19.07
C GLY A 379 -19.71 3.90 -18.46
N LYS A 380 -20.48 3.05 -19.15
CA LYS A 380 -21.72 2.49 -18.59
C LYS A 380 -21.47 1.65 -17.34
N ALA A 381 -20.36 0.91 -17.30
CA ALA A 381 -19.98 0.12 -16.13
C ALA A 381 -19.74 1.01 -14.89
N ILE A 382 -18.95 2.07 -15.05
CA ILE A 382 -18.66 3.02 -13.97
C ILE A 382 -19.94 3.76 -13.55
N ALA A 383 -20.70 4.28 -14.51
CA ALA A 383 -21.96 4.97 -14.20
C ALA A 383 -22.97 4.05 -13.49
N GLY A 384 -23.06 2.79 -13.91
CA GLY A 384 -23.89 1.77 -13.27
C GLY A 384 -23.44 1.43 -11.85
N LEU A 385 -22.12 1.36 -11.61
CA LEU A 385 -21.55 1.11 -10.28
C LEU A 385 -21.85 2.24 -9.29
N PHE A 386 -21.80 3.49 -9.74
CA PHE A 386 -22.04 4.66 -8.89
C PHE A 386 -23.50 5.17 -8.92
N GLY A 387 -24.32 4.63 -9.82
CA GLY A 387 -25.71 5.06 -10.04
C GLY A 387 -25.85 6.42 -10.74
N LYS A 388 -24.74 7.02 -11.17
CA LYS A 388 -24.66 8.30 -11.88
C LYS A 388 -23.30 8.44 -12.58
N ASP A 389 -23.21 9.39 -13.52
CA ASP A 389 -21.95 9.77 -14.13
C ASP A 389 -21.04 10.47 -13.11
N ILE A 390 -19.76 10.07 -13.08
CA ILE A 390 -18.72 10.62 -12.20
C ILE A 390 -17.53 11.21 -12.99
N SER A 391 -17.64 11.28 -14.32
CA SER A 391 -16.66 11.92 -15.21
C SER A 391 -16.46 13.40 -14.88
N LYS A 392 -15.33 13.96 -15.34
CA LYS A 392 -14.91 15.34 -15.03
C LYS A 392 -15.61 16.37 -15.90
#